data_AF-N8Y5U2-F1
#
_entry.id   AF-N8Y5U2-F1
#
_cell.length_a   1.000
_cell.length_b   1.000
_cell.length_c   1.000
_cell.angle_alpha   90.00
_cell.angle_beta   90.00
_cell.angle_gamma   90.00
#
_symmetry.space_group_name_H-M   'P 1'
#
loop_
_entity.id
_entity.type
_entity.pdbx_description
1 polymer ?
#
loop_
_entity_poly.entity_id
_entity_poly.type
_entity_poly.pdbx_seq_one_letter_code
_entity_poly.pdbx_strand_id
1 'polypeptide(L)'
;MSEISPSIRQRQRFIDVAPKEGIEAVKRLNEVFKIYFKNQTEAGRILRVNQTTVNRYLSGVLAMPLDVAKRVEEHTQGVIKAETISFDYKKYLFDLKQPDPGVKKIT
;
A
#
# COMPACT_ATOMS: atom_id res chain seq x y z
N MET A 1 -32.59 28.26 0.06
CA MET A 1 -32.11 27.22 0.99
C MET A 1 -31.16 26.35 0.21
N SER A 2 -29.93 26.23 0.69
CA SER A 2 -28.77 25.75 -0.07
C SER A 2 -28.91 24.29 -0.51
N GLU A 3 -28.60 24.06 -1.79
CA GLU A 3 -28.52 22.76 -2.42
C GLU A 3 -27.48 21.89 -1.71
N ILE A 4 -27.91 20.73 -1.21
CA ILE A 4 -27.01 19.72 -0.67
C ILE A 4 -26.23 19.13 -1.86
N SER A 5 -24.95 19.49 -1.91
CA SER A 5 -23.97 19.07 -2.93
C SER A 5 -23.93 17.53 -3.07
N PRO A 6 -23.76 16.99 -4.29
CA PRO A 6 -23.97 15.59 -4.59
C PRO A 6 -22.99 14.72 -3.81
N SER A 7 -23.51 13.60 -3.32
CA SER A 7 -22.79 12.55 -2.58
C SER A 7 -21.32 12.44 -3.01
N ILE A 8 -20.40 12.94 -2.19
CA ILE A 8 -19.02 12.49 -2.24
C ILE A 8 -19.11 11.03 -1.82
N ARG A 9 -19.23 10.15 -2.81
CA ARG A 9 -19.17 8.70 -2.61
C ARG A 9 -17.79 8.47 -2.00
N GLN A 10 -17.72 8.41 -0.67
CA GLN A 10 -16.49 8.32 0.08
C GLN A 10 -15.83 7.02 -0.41
N ARG A 11 -14.84 7.14 -1.29
CA ARG A 11 -14.17 5.97 -1.85
C ARG A 11 -13.53 5.27 -0.67
N GLN A 12 -14.03 4.08 -0.35
CA GLN A 12 -13.50 3.23 0.72
C GLN A 12 -11.98 3.16 0.58
N ARG A 13 -11.22 3.54 1.61
CA ARG A 13 -9.76 3.51 1.53
C ARG A 13 -9.30 2.08 1.67
N PHE A 14 -8.18 1.74 1.05
CA PHE A 14 -7.57 0.41 1.20
C PHE A 14 -7.41 0.02 2.68
N ILE A 15 -6.91 0.92 3.52
CA ILE A 15 -6.68 0.68 4.95
C ILE A 15 -7.97 0.35 5.73
N ASP A 16 -9.15 0.75 5.25
CA ASP A 16 -10.43 0.50 5.93
C ASP A 16 -10.92 -0.95 5.71
N VAL A 17 -10.36 -1.66 4.71
CA VAL A 17 -10.74 -3.04 4.34
C VAL A 17 -9.54 -3.99 4.27
N ALA A 18 -8.33 -3.47 4.50
CA ALA A 18 -7.09 -4.23 4.43
C ALA A 18 -6.98 -5.21 5.61
N PRO A 19 -6.36 -6.38 5.39
CA PRO A 19 -5.94 -7.24 6.48
C PRO A 19 -4.79 -6.58 7.27
N LYS A 20 -4.47 -7.14 8.43
CA LYS A 20 -3.49 -6.56 9.37
C LYS A 20 -2.14 -6.29 8.71
N GLU A 21 -1.67 -7.19 7.87
CA GLU A 21 -0.41 -7.10 7.14
C GLU A 21 -0.37 -5.88 6.23
N GLY A 22 -1.49 -5.59 5.54
CA GLY A 22 -1.61 -4.42 4.68
C GLY A 22 -1.62 -3.11 5.46
N ILE A 23 -2.26 -3.10 6.64
CA ILE A 23 -2.25 -1.95 7.55
C ILE A 23 -0.83 -1.67 8.06
N GLU A 24 -0.12 -2.72 8.48
CA GLU A 24 1.26 -2.60 8.97
C GLU A 24 2.24 -2.14 7.87
N ALA A 25 2.07 -2.61 6.63
CA ALA A 25 2.84 -2.12 5.49
C ALA A 25 2.68 -0.60 5.27
N VAL A 26 1.45 -0.08 5.38
CA VAL A 26 1.17 1.36 5.26
C VAL A 26 1.78 2.16 6.43
N LYS A 27 1.74 1.63 7.66
CA LYS A 27 2.37 2.29 8.82
C LYS A 27 3.89 2.38 8.65
N ARG A 28 4.54 1.27 8.28
CA ARG A 28 5.98 1.23 8.00
C ARG A 28 6.35 2.18 6.87
N LEU A 29 5.56 2.23 5.80
CA LEU A 29 5.78 3.20 4.73
C LEU A 29 5.75 4.64 5.25
N ASN A 30 4.81 4.99 6.13
CA ASN A 30 4.74 6.33 6.72
C ASN A 30 5.97 6.68 7.57
N GLU A 31 6.53 5.72 8.30
CA GLU A 31 7.76 5.89 9.07
C GLU A 31 8.97 6.10 8.15
N VAL A 32 9.12 5.22 7.15
CA VAL A 32 10.17 5.31 6.12
C VAL A 32 10.09 6.65 5.40
N PHE A 33 8.89 7.12 5.09
CA PHE A 33 8.67 8.39 4.43
C PHE A 33 9.23 9.56 5.24
N LYS A 34 8.97 9.59 6.56
CA LYS A 34 9.46 10.66 7.45
C LYS A 34 10.98 10.70 7.57
N ILE A 35 11.65 9.56 7.42
CA ILE A 35 13.10 9.44 7.61
C ILE A 35 13.85 9.68 6.30
N TYR A 36 13.40 9.10 5.19
CA TYR A 36 14.17 9.00 3.95
C TYR A 36 13.71 9.94 2.83
N PHE A 37 12.57 10.62 3.01
CA PHE A 37 12.02 11.52 2.00
C PHE A 37 11.74 12.90 2.58
N LYS A 38 12.25 13.94 1.91
CA LYS A 38 12.02 15.32 2.32
C LYS A 38 10.56 15.75 2.19
N ASN A 39 9.92 15.37 1.09
CA ASN A 39 8.53 15.69 0.78
C ASN A 39 7.96 14.77 -0.32
N GLN A 40 6.64 14.89 -0.57
CA GLN A 40 5.92 14.01 -1.50
C GLN A 40 6.32 14.22 -2.96
N THR A 41 6.75 15.43 -3.32
CA THR A 41 7.19 15.77 -4.68
C THR A 41 8.52 15.09 -5.01
N GLU A 42 9.48 15.17 -4.08
CA GLU A 42 10.77 14.50 -4.19
C GLU A 42 10.60 12.97 -4.21
N ALA A 43 9.77 12.44 -3.31
CA ALA A 43 9.42 11.03 -3.31
C ALA A 43 8.82 10.59 -4.65
N GLY A 44 7.91 11.37 -5.23
CA GLY A 44 7.35 11.08 -6.55
C GLY A 44 8.42 10.96 -7.62
N ARG A 45 9.42 11.84 -7.60
CA ARG A 45 10.56 11.81 -8.53
C ARG A 45 11.41 10.55 -8.38
N ILE A 46 11.78 10.19 -7.14
CA ILE A 46 12.59 9.00 -6.83
C ILE A 46 11.83 7.72 -7.20
N LEU A 47 10.56 7.66 -6.79
CA LEU A 47 9.71 6.49 -6.99
C LEU A 47 9.09 6.40 -8.39
N ARG A 48 9.34 7.40 -9.24
CA ARG A 48 8.78 7.52 -10.60
C ARG A 48 7.26 7.43 -10.64
N VAL A 49 6.60 8.11 -9.71
CA VAL A 49 5.14 8.23 -9.62
C VAL A 49 4.75 9.68 -9.34
N ASN A 50 3.52 10.06 -9.67
CA ASN A 50 3.05 11.41 -9.38
C ASN A 50 2.91 11.63 -7.87
N GLN A 51 3.09 12.88 -7.41
CA GLN A 51 2.92 13.28 -6.00
C GLN A 51 1.57 12.82 -5.43
N THR A 52 0.49 12.92 -6.22
CA THR A 52 -0.84 12.44 -5.82
C THR A 52 -0.85 10.95 -5.51
N THR A 53 -0.10 10.15 -6.25
CA THR A 53 0.03 8.71 -6.02
C THR A 53 0.77 8.44 -4.71
N VAL A 54 1.86 9.17 -4.44
CA VAL A 54 2.55 9.12 -3.14
C VAL A 54 1.59 9.43 -1.99
N ASN A 55 0.80 10.50 -2.11
CA ASN A 55 -0.18 10.86 -1.09
C ASN A 55 -1.23 9.76 -0.86
N ARG A 56 -1.67 9.07 -1.93
CA ARG A 56 -2.59 7.93 -1.82
C ARG A 56 -1.98 6.73 -1.11
N TYR A 57 -0.68 6.49 -1.27
CA TYR A 57 0.01 5.44 -0.51
C TYR A 57 0.09 5.79 0.98
N LEU A 58 0.52 7.01 1.30
CA LEU A 58 0.68 7.46 2.69
C LEU A 58 -0.64 7.54 3.45
N SER A 59 -1.71 7.99 2.79
CA SER A 59 -3.07 8.05 3.36
C SER A 59 -3.76 6.68 3.45
N GLY A 60 -3.13 5.60 2.96
CA GLY A 60 -3.72 4.27 2.96
C GLY A 60 -4.91 4.13 2.01
N VAL A 61 -5.08 5.04 1.04
CA VAL A 61 -6.08 4.91 -0.03
C VAL A 61 -5.67 3.81 -1.01
N LEU A 62 -4.37 3.69 -1.28
CA LEU A 62 -3.78 2.65 -2.13
C LEU A 62 -2.68 1.91 -1.37
N ALA A 63 -2.58 0.60 -1.58
CA ALA A 63 -1.40 -0.16 -1.19
C ALA A 63 -0.25 0.16 -2.15
N MET A 64 0.98 0.19 -1.63
CA MET A 64 2.17 0.34 -2.45
C MET A 64 2.47 -0.99 -3.17
N PRO A 65 2.56 -1.00 -4.51
CA PRO A 65 2.93 -2.20 -5.24
C PRO A 65 4.43 -2.50 -5.12
N LEU A 66 4.80 -3.76 -5.30
CA LEU A 66 6.17 -4.25 -5.07
C LEU A 66 7.21 -3.56 -5.97
N ASP A 67 6.86 -3.23 -7.22
CA ASP A 67 7.76 -2.54 -8.15
C ASP A 67 8.12 -1.12 -7.68
N VAL A 68 7.16 -0.41 -7.07
CA VAL A 68 7.41 0.91 -6.46
C VAL A 68 8.18 0.77 -5.16
N ALA A 69 7.85 -0.24 -4.34
CA ALA A 69 8.57 -0.51 -3.10
C ALA A 69 10.05 -0.87 -3.33
N LYS A 70 10.38 -1.55 -4.44
CA LYS A 70 11.78 -1.82 -4.83
C LYS A 70 12.58 -0.54 -5.05
N ARG A 71 11.95 0.52 -5.55
CA ARG A 71 12.63 1.83 -5.71
C ARG A 71 12.91 2.50 -4.36
N VAL A 72 12.06 2.25 -3.35
CA VAL A 72 12.36 2.65 -1.96
C VAL A 72 13.55 1.85 -1.43
N GLU A 73 13.58 0.54 -1.67
CA GLU A 73 14.71 -0.30 -1.27
C GLU A 73 16.02 0.16 -1.91
N GLU A 74 16.02 0.46 -3.22
CA GLU A 74 17.18 1.02 -3.94
C GLU A 74 17.61 2.37 -3.35
N HIS A 75 16.66 3.29 -3.11
CA HIS A 75 16.93 4.63 -2.53
C HIS A 75 17.51 4.54 -1.12
N THR A 76 17.05 3.57 -0.33
CA THR A 76 17.53 3.32 1.03
C THR A 76 18.72 2.35 1.08
N GLN A 77 19.32 2.02 -0.07
CA GLN A 77 20.47 1.12 -0.19
C GLN A 77 20.25 -0.24 0.50
N GLY A 78 19.02 -0.76 0.45
CA GLY A 78 18.66 -2.04 1.04
C GLY A 78 18.30 -2.00 2.53
N VAL A 79 18.36 -0.83 3.19
CA VAL A 79 17.99 -0.70 4.61
C VAL A 79 16.50 -1.01 4.82
N ILE A 80 15.65 -0.54 3.90
CA ILE A 80 14.21 -0.86 3.90
C ILE A 80 13.93 -1.89 2.83
N LYS A 81 13.56 -3.11 3.24
CA LYS A 81 13.18 -4.17 2.30
C LYS A 81 11.80 -3.91 1.70
N ALA A 82 11.70 -4.01 0.37
CA ALA A 82 10.47 -3.70 -0.37
C ALA A 82 9.24 -4.47 0.17
N GLU A 83 9.43 -5.73 0.53
CA GLU A 83 8.39 -6.62 1.07
C GLU A 83 7.75 -6.10 2.36
N THR A 84 8.47 -5.28 3.13
CA THR A 84 7.98 -4.75 4.42
C THR A 84 7.03 -3.56 4.29
N ILE A 85 7.01 -2.91 3.12
CA ILE A 85 6.21 -1.71 2.84
C ILE A 85 5.28 -1.91 1.63
N SER A 86 5.45 -3.01 0.89
CA SER A 86 4.57 -3.39 -0.21
C SER A 86 3.43 -4.27 0.29
N PHE A 87 2.28 -4.19 -0.35
CA PHE A 87 1.19 -5.14 -0.11
C PHE A 87 0.35 -5.36 -1.37
N ASP A 88 0.27 -6.61 -1.82
CA ASP A 88 -0.56 -7.01 -2.95
C ASP A 88 -1.88 -7.62 -2.47
N TYR A 89 -2.92 -6.79 -2.43
CA TYR A 89 -4.24 -7.22 -2.00
C TYR A 89 -4.89 -8.25 -2.93
N LYS A 90 -4.59 -8.20 -4.24
CA LYS A 90 -5.15 -9.18 -5.18
C LYS A 90 -4.55 -10.56 -4.95
N LYS A 91 -3.23 -10.61 -4.75
CA LYS A 91 -2.53 -11.85 -4.37
C LYS A 91 -3.06 -12.40 -3.05
N TYR A 92 -3.20 -11.55 -2.03
CA TYR A 92 -3.77 -11.95 -0.74
C TYR A 92 -5.16 -12.58 -0.88
N LEU A 93 -6.06 -11.97 -1.65
CA LEU A 93 -7.40 -12.53 -1.89
C LEU A 93 -7.37 -13.82 -2.70
N PHE A 94 -6.40 -13.98 -3.60
CA PHE A 94 -6.22 -15.22 -4.35
C PHE A 94 -5.74 -16.35 -3.44
N ASP A 95 -4.75 -16.09 -2.60
CA ASP A 95 -4.20 -17.05 -1.65
C ASP A 95 -5.27 -17.51 -0.62
N LEU A 96 -6.14 -16.60 -0.17
CA LEU A 96 -7.29 -16.95 0.69
C LEU A 96 -8.35 -17.85 0.02
N LYS A 97 -8.50 -17.74 -1.31
CA LYS A 97 -9.49 -18.51 -2.08
C LYS A 97 -8.97 -19.89 -2.49
N GLN A 98 -7.67 -20.13 -2.36
CA GLN A 98 -7.12 -21.44 -2.62
C GLN A 98 -7.46 -22.37 -1.44
N PRO A 99 -8.16 -23.49 -1.68
CA PRO A 99 -8.28 -24.52 -0.67
C PRO A 99 -6.88 -25.04 -0.36
N ASP A 100 -6.58 -25.13 0.93
CA ASP A 100 -5.31 -25.63 1.45
C ASP A 100 -4.88 -26.90 0.70
N PRO A 101 -3.76 -26.89 -0.06
CA PRO A 101 -3.31 -28.05 -0.81
C PRO A 101 -2.94 -29.25 0.07
N GLY A 102 -2.99 -29.10 1.41
CA GLY A 102 -2.69 -30.15 2.39
C GLY A 102 -3.87 -30.99 2.90
N VAL A 103 -5.13 -30.63 2.63
CA VAL A 103 -6.27 -31.46 3.11
C VAL A 103 -6.52 -32.59 2.11
N LYS A 104 -5.70 -33.64 2.17
CA LYS A 104 -6.15 -34.97 1.74
C LYS A 104 -7.44 -35.26 2.51
N LYS A 105 -8.58 -35.26 1.83
CA LYS A 105 -9.79 -35.92 2.35
C LYS A 105 -9.41 -37.36 2.63
N ILE A 106 -9.14 -37.67 3.88
CA ILE A 106 -9.14 -39.05 4.37
C ILE A 106 -10.62 -39.41 4.44
N THR A 107 -11.02 -40.17 3.43
CA THR A 107 -12.13 -41.13 3.34
C THR A 107 -13.47 -40.73 3.96
#